data_AF-A0A1I2BZB5-F1
#
_entry.id   AF-A0A1I2BZB5-F1
#
_cell.length_a   1.000
_cell.length_b   1.000
_cell.length_c   1.000
_cell.angle_alpha   90.00
_cell.angle_beta   90.00
_cell.angle_gamma   90.00
#
_symmetry.space_group_name_H-M   'P 1'
#
loop_
_entity.id
_entity.type
_entity.pdbx_description
1 polymer ?
#
loop_
_entity_poly.entity_id
_entity_poly.type
_entity_poly.pdbx_seq_one_letter_code
_entity_poly.pdbx_strand_id
1 'polypeptide(L)'
;MQILSDLHLSYCTNIHSGESWQEVFANLKSHILPIKQHLAPTLPFGIGLRLSDLASKEILSDNQLLIFKEWLQEHNCYVFTMNGFPFGNFHRQKVKDAVHFPDWTSTERLAYTMRLFDILAEILPLGIEGGISTSPISYKLWWRSEQEKQKVMQKATEHILKVVAHLFRIREKTGKTLHLDIEPEPDGMLENTQETVTYFKEYLLSQGVKYLSNDLKISEKQAEQLILTHIQVCYDICHFAVEYENHEEALQTFEKEGIKIGKFQISAALKADLPREKSTREAIFEEFEVFNESVYLHQVIAKKSDNQLFNFNDLPLALAKAKGEEFVEWRTHFHVPIFLEKYNLLQSTQSDIVNILQILKEKPQITKHLEIETYTWEVLPKDMRESLTTSIQRELEWVMKQMQ
;
A
#
# COMPACT_ATOMS: atom_id res chain seq x y z
N MET A 1 2.04 -12.99 10.81
CA MET A 1 1.69 -13.77 12.00
C MET A 1 0.49 -13.14 12.67
N GLN A 2 -0.31 -13.90 13.40
CA GLN A 2 -1.45 -13.36 14.13
C GLN A 2 -0.96 -12.74 15.45
N ILE A 3 -1.37 -11.51 15.75
CA ILE A 3 -0.89 -10.78 16.94
C ILE A 3 -1.99 -10.57 17.99
N LEU A 4 -3.07 -9.88 17.64
CA LEU A 4 -4.16 -9.51 18.54
C LEU A 4 -5.50 -9.93 17.92
N SER A 5 -6.30 -10.75 18.62
CA SER A 5 -7.52 -11.34 18.04
C SER A 5 -7.20 -11.96 16.67
N ASP A 6 -7.94 -11.65 15.61
CA ASP A 6 -7.71 -12.13 14.24
C ASP A 6 -6.85 -11.19 13.38
N LEU A 7 -6.08 -10.28 14.00
CA LEU A 7 -5.25 -9.33 13.27
C LEU A 7 -3.93 -9.99 12.83
N HIS A 8 -3.67 -9.99 11.53
CA HIS A 8 -2.46 -10.52 10.92
C HIS A 8 -1.46 -9.40 10.64
N LEU A 9 -0.22 -9.56 11.10
CA LEU A 9 0.91 -8.66 10.88
C LEU A 9 2.00 -9.33 10.05
N SER A 10 2.49 -8.67 9.00
CA SER A 10 3.72 -9.05 8.30
C SER A 10 4.41 -7.83 7.73
N TYR A 11 5.38 -8.05 6.83
CA TYR A 11 5.98 -7.04 5.99
C TYR A 11 5.77 -7.43 4.53
N CYS A 12 5.78 -6.44 3.63
CA CYS A 12 5.65 -6.69 2.20
C CYS A 12 6.96 -7.24 1.62
N THR A 13 6.91 -8.40 0.95
CA THR A 13 8.11 -8.98 0.33
C THR A 13 8.61 -8.20 -0.89
N ASN A 14 7.89 -7.14 -1.32
CA ASN A 14 8.36 -6.21 -2.35
C ASN A 14 9.71 -5.57 -1.98
N ILE A 15 10.06 -5.53 -0.69
CA ILE A 15 11.36 -5.02 -0.25
C ILE A 15 12.56 -5.81 -0.80
N HIS A 16 12.37 -7.10 -1.10
CA HIS A 16 13.43 -7.93 -1.65
C HIS A 16 13.49 -7.76 -3.16
N SER A 17 14.65 -7.36 -3.69
CA SER A 17 14.86 -7.30 -5.14
C SER A 17 14.67 -8.68 -5.78
N GLY A 18 13.87 -8.76 -6.85
CA GLY A 18 13.65 -9.99 -7.61
C GLY A 18 12.36 -9.92 -8.41
N GLU A 19 12.41 -10.28 -9.69
CA GLU A 19 11.26 -10.17 -10.59
C GLU A 19 10.78 -11.53 -11.09
N SER A 20 11.65 -12.53 -11.15
CA SER A 20 11.28 -13.91 -11.47
C SER A 20 10.75 -14.65 -10.25
N TRP A 21 9.92 -15.68 -10.47
CA TRP A 21 9.47 -16.57 -9.41
C TRP A 21 10.64 -17.24 -8.69
N GLN A 22 11.71 -17.59 -9.42
CA GLN A 22 12.90 -18.21 -8.83
C GLN A 22 13.57 -17.29 -7.81
N GLU A 23 13.74 -16.01 -8.14
CA GLU A 23 14.32 -15.01 -7.23
C GLU A 23 13.40 -14.75 -6.04
N VAL A 24 12.09 -14.58 -6.28
CA VAL A 24 11.10 -14.42 -5.21
C VAL A 24 11.18 -15.59 -4.24
N PHE A 25 11.16 -16.83 -4.74
CA PHE A 25 11.19 -18.01 -3.88
C PHE A 25 12.50 -18.17 -3.12
N ALA A 26 13.64 -17.79 -3.74
CA ALA A 26 14.93 -17.75 -3.06
C ALA A 26 14.97 -16.70 -1.94
N ASN A 27 14.39 -15.51 -2.17
CA ASN A 27 14.28 -14.45 -1.18
C ASN A 27 13.40 -14.88 0.02
N LEU A 28 12.27 -15.55 -0.25
CA LEU A 28 11.42 -16.10 0.81
C LEU A 28 12.21 -17.07 1.71
N LYS A 29 12.97 -18.01 1.12
CA LYS A 29 13.79 -18.94 1.89
C LYS A 29 14.88 -18.24 2.71
N SER A 30 15.52 -17.22 2.13
CA SER A 30 16.67 -16.54 2.72
C SER A 30 16.28 -15.56 3.83
N HIS A 31 15.10 -14.92 3.73
CA HIS A 31 14.69 -13.86 4.64
C HIS A 31 13.54 -14.25 5.56
N ILE A 32 12.49 -14.94 5.07
CA ILE A 32 11.33 -15.29 5.91
C ILE A 32 11.70 -16.29 6.99
N LEU A 33 12.51 -17.32 6.68
CA LEU A 33 12.83 -18.38 7.64
C LEU A 33 13.62 -17.86 8.85
N PRO A 34 14.69 -17.04 8.70
CA PRO A 34 15.36 -16.45 9.86
C PRO A 34 14.47 -15.48 10.66
N ILE A 35 13.63 -14.68 9.99
CA ILE A 35 12.69 -13.76 10.67
C ILE A 35 11.69 -14.55 11.50
N LYS A 36 11.08 -15.59 10.91
CA LYS A 36 10.16 -16.48 11.61
C LYS A 36 10.83 -17.15 12.80
N GLN A 37 12.05 -17.68 12.62
CA GLN A 37 12.77 -18.36 13.71
C GLN A 37 13.00 -17.46 14.92
N HIS A 38 13.19 -16.16 14.68
CA HIS A 38 13.38 -15.15 15.72
C HIS A 38 12.06 -14.73 16.39
N LEU A 39 11.02 -14.42 15.61
CA LEU A 39 9.79 -13.81 16.12
C LEU A 39 8.68 -14.81 16.48
N ALA A 40 8.61 -15.93 15.77
CA ALA A 40 7.53 -16.90 15.83
C ALA A 40 8.05 -18.33 15.60
N PRO A 41 9.01 -18.83 16.43
CA PRO A 41 9.65 -20.12 16.20
C PRO A 41 8.63 -21.27 16.16
N THR A 42 7.62 -21.23 17.01
CA THR A 42 6.59 -22.27 17.16
C THR A 42 5.23 -21.90 16.57
N LEU A 43 5.03 -20.65 16.13
CA LEU A 43 3.74 -20.15 15.65
C LEU A 43 3.71 -20.03 14.12
N PRO A 44 2.52 -20.09 13.49
CA PRO A 44 2.39 -19.83 12.06
C PRO A 44 2.82 -18.41 11.68
N PHE A 45 3.65 -18.28 10.64
CA PHE A 45 4.14 -16.98 10.17
C PHE A 45 3.43 -16.54 8.88
N GLY A 46 2.65 -15.47 9.00
CA GLY A 46 1.98 -14.82 7.86
C GLY A 46 2.95 -14.04 6.99
N ILE A 47 2.80 -14.12 5.67
CA ILE A 47 3.60 -13.47 4.64
C ILE A 47 2.73 -12.49 3.85
N GLY A 48 3.20 -11.25 3.70
CA GLY A 48 2.69 -10.28 2.74
C GLY A 48 3.41 -10.42 1.40
N LEU A 49 2.81 -11.12 0.44
CA LEU A 49 3.51 -11.57 -0.76
C LEU A 49 3.40 -10.59 -1.92
N ARG A 50 4.52 -10.20 -2.51
CA ARG A 50 4.55 -9.51 -3.81
C ARG A 50 5.02 -10.45 -4.92
N LEU A 51 4.29 -10.48 -6.03
CA LEU A 51 4.67 -11.17 -7.27
C LEU A 51 4.57 -10.19 -8.42
N SER A 52 5.61 -10.03 -9.24
CA SER A 52 5.52 -9.28 -10.50
C SER A 52 4.58 -9.96 -11.51
N ASP A 53 4.26 -9.28 -12.61
CA ASP A 53 3.59 -9.89 -13.75
C ASP A 53 4.33 -11.13 -14.28
N LEU A 54 5.67 -11.11 -14.28
CA LEU A 54 6.51 -12.23 -14.68
C LEU A 54 6.40 -13.39 -13.66
N ALA A 55 6.70 -13.14 -12.39
CA ALA A 55 6.66 -14.16 -11.34
C ALA A 55 5.27 -14.80 -11.19
N SER A 56 4.20 -14.01 -11.34
CA SER A 56 2.82 -14.53 -11.29
C SER A 56 2.45 -15.42 -12.48
N LYS A 57 3.14 -15.33 -13.63
CA LYS A 57 2.99 -16.28 -14.75
C LYS A 57 3.84 -17.53 -14.52
N GLU A 58 5.07 -17.34 -14.05
CA GLU A 58 6.02 -18.44 -13.80
C GLU A 58 5.56 -19.37 -12.67
N ILE A 59 5.00 -18.84 -11.58
CA ILE A 59 4.48 -19.67 -10.47
C ILE A 59 3.30 -20.57 -10.90
N LEU A 60 2.57 -20.18 -11.95
CA LEU A 60 1.48 -20.97 -12.53
C LEU A 60 1.96 -21.99 -13.57
N SER A 61 3.25 -21.96 -13.92
CA SER A 61 3.84 -22.92 -14.84
C SER A 61 4.25 -24.19 -14.08
N ASP A 62 4.08 -25.33 -14.74
CA ASP A 62 4.39 -26.65 -14.19
C ASP A 62 3.70 -26.88 -12.82
N ASN A 63 4.46 -27.34 -11.82
CA ASN A 63 3.99 -27.61 -10.46
C ASN A 63 4.47 -26.55 -9.45
N GLN A 64 4.90 -25.37 -9.89
CA GLN A 64 5.53 -24.36 -9.01
C GLN A 64 4.62 -23.88 -7.89
N LEU A 65 3.34 -23.61 -8.18
CA LEU A 65 2.36 -23.23 -7.16
C LEU A 65 2.14 -24.33 -6.11
N LEU A 66 2.14 -25.60 -6.54
CA LEU A 66 2.03 -26.75 -5.62
C LEU A 66 3.27 -26.85 -4.72
N ILE A 67 4.47 -26.74 -5.31
CA ILE A 67 5.73 -26.71 -4.57
C ILE A 67 5.73 -25.59 -3.53
N PHE A 68 5.20 -24.40 -3.91
CA PHE A 68 5.08 -23.30 -2.96
C PHE A 68 4.09 -23.58 -1.84
N LYS A 69 2.93 -24.17 -2.15
CA LYS A 69 1.95 -24.62 -1.14
C LYS A 69 2.56 -25.61 -0.15
N GLU A 70 3.31 -26.60 -0.63
CA GLU A 70 3.99 -27.58 0.21
C GLU A 70 5.06 -26.92 1.08
N TRP A 71 5.83 -25.98 0.52
CA TRP A 71 6.83 -25.22 1.27
C TRP A 71 6.22 -24.36 2.38
N LEU A 72 5.07 -23.72 2.12
CA LEU A 72 4.33 -22.96 3.14
C LEU A 72 3.92 -23.89 4.30
N GLN A 73 3.42 -25.09 3.99
CA GLN A 73 3.04 -26.08 5.01
C GLN A 73 4.26 -26.60 5.79
N GLU A 74 5.33 -26.97 5.11
CA GLU A 74 6.58 -27.49 5.70
C GLU A 74 7.17 -26.52 6.73
N HIS A 75 7.15 -25.22 6.42
CA HIS A 75 7.74 -24.19 7.28
C HIS A 75 6.74 -23.50 8.21
N ASN A 76 5.49 -23.96 8.27
CA ASN A 76 4.41 -23.35 9.04
C ASN A 76 4.26 -21.84 8.74
N CYS A 77 4.19 -21.53 7.45
CA CYS A 77 3.97 -20.19 6.90
C CYS A 77 2.63 -20.16 6.16
N TYR A 78 2.06 -18.96 6.00
CA TYR A 78 0.85 -18.75 5.19
C TYR A 78 0.87 -17.38 4.53
N VAL A 79 0.18 -17.24 3.41
CA VAL A 79 -0.07 -15.94 2.77
C VAL A 79 -1.48 -15.49 3.13
N PHE A 80 -1.62 -14.24 3.58
CA PHE A 80 -2.93 -13.63 3.90
C PHE A 80 -3.19 -12.35 3.08
N THR A 81 -2.15 -11.72 2.56
CA THR A 81 -2.27 -10.56 1.68
C THR A 81 -1.22 -10.61 0.59
N MET A 82 -1.50 -9.91 -0.50
CA MET A 82 -0.51 -9.64 -1.53
C MET A 82 -0.41 -8.14 -1.81
N ASN A 83 0.75 -7.71 -2.30
CA ASN A 83 0.88 -6.42 -2.93
C ASN A 83 0.81 -6.59 -4.46
N GLY A 84 -0.26 -6.06 -5.06
CA GLY A 84 -0.48 -6.02 -6.51
C GLY A 84 0.17 -4.82 -7.20
N PHE A 85 0.99 -4.07 -6.46
CA PHE A 85 1.72 -2.91 -6.95
C PHE A 85 3.19 -2.97 -6.48
N PRO A 86 4.18 -2.66 -7.34
CA PRO A 86 4.06 -2.38 -8.77
C PRO A 86 3.84 -3.63 -9.62
N PHE A 87 3.42 -3.41 -10.87
CA PHE A 87 3.14 -4.47 -11.85
C PHE A 87 4.39 -5.28 -12.24
N GLY A 88 5.51 -4.59 -12.41
CA GLY A 88 6.77 -5.18 -12.87
C GLY A 88 7.93 -4.60 -12.07
N ASN A 89 9.08 -4.41 -12.74
CA ASN A 89 10.31 -4.08 -12.05
C ASN A 89 10.22 -2.80 -11.22
N PHE A 90 10.48 -2.93 -9.91
CA PHE A 90 10.47 -1.82 -8.96
C PHE A 90 11.88 -1.34 -8.58
N HIS A 91 12.86 -2.22 -8.73
CA HIS A 91 14.19 -2.03 -8.17
C HIS A 91 15.20 -1.72 -9.28
N ARG A 92 16.16 -0.83 -8.98
CA ARG A 92 17.38 -0.58 -9.77
C ARG A 92 17.19 0.06 -11.15
N GLN A 93 16.05 0.70 -11.41
CA GLN A 93 15.81 1.50 -12.63
C GLN A 93 15.06 2.78 -12.28
N LYS A 94 15.24 3.85 -13.06
CA LYS A 94 14.44 5.07 -12.86
C LYS A 94 12.99 4.78 -13.15
N VAL A 95 12.17 4.69 -12.10
CA VAL A 95 10.75 4.38 -12.20
C VAL A 95 9.94 5.67 -12.16
N LYS A 96 10.18 6.57 -11.18
CA LYS A 96 9.42 7.83 -10.99
C LYS A 96 7.91 7.58 -11.20
N ASP A 97 7.23 8.36 -12.03
CA ASP A 97 5.80 8.19 -12.33
C ASP A 97 5.50 6.92 -13.15
N ALA A 98 6.47 6.33 -13.85
CA ALA A 98 6.25 5.12 -14.63
C ALA A 98 5.88 3.90 -13.77
N VAL A 99 5.98 4.00 -12.44
CA VAL A 99 5.59 2.94 -11.48
C VAL A 99 4.10 2.62 -11.60
N HIS A 100 3.29 3.61 -11.97
CA HIS A 100 1.85 3.45 -12.17
C HIS A 100 1.50 2.74 -13.49
N PHE A 101 2.46 2.52 -14.40
CA PHE A 101 2.22 1.76 -15.63
C PHE A 101 2.37 0.25 -15.40
N PRO A 102 1.51 -0.57 -16.04
CA PRO A 102 0.25 -0.20 -16.65
C PRO A 102 -0.81 0.15 -15.58
N ASP A 103 -1.63 1.16 -15.85
CA ASP A 103 -2.68 1.63 -14.93
C ASP A 103 -3.99 0.83 -15.11
N TRP A 104 -5.04 1.21 -14.39
CA TRP A 104 -6.33 0.51 -14.45
C TRP A 104 -7.10 0.67 -15.76
N THR A 105 -6.68 1.56 -16.67
CA THR A 105 -7.29 1.66 -18.01
C THR A 105 -6.86 0.52 -18.93
N SER A 106 -5.76 -0.16 -18.59
CA SER A 106 -5.17 -1.23 -19.38
C SER A 106 -5.82 -2.60 -19.14
N THR A 107 -5.78 -3.46 -20.15
CA THR A 107 -6.20 -4.86 -20.02
C THR A 107 -5.15 -5.71 -19.30
N GLU A 108 -3.89 -5.30 -19.36
CA GLU A 108 -2.75 -5.93 -18.73
C GLU A 108 -2.87 -5.87 -17.21
N ARG A 109 -3.19 -4.69 -16.65
CA ARG A 109 -3.46 -4.53 -15.20
C ARG A 109 -4.61 -5.42 -14.76
N LEU A 110 -5.71 -5.44 -15.50
CA LEU A 110 -6.87 -6.29 -15.19
C LEU A 110 -6.47 -7.78 -15.16
N ALA A 111 -5.82 -8.27 -16.20
CA ALA A 111 -5.43 -9.67 -16.32
C ALA A 111 -4.41 -10.09 -15.25
N TYR A 112 -3.48 -9.20 -14.90
CA TYR A 112 -2.55 -9.40 -13.80
C TYR A 112 -3.25 -9.48 -12.45
N THR A 113 -4.12 -8.52 -12.12
CA THR A 113 -4.84 -8.53 -10.84
C THR A 113 -5.72 -9.77 -10.68
N MET A 114 -6.47 -10.17 -11.71
CA MET A 114 -7.29 -11.40 -11.66
C MET A 114 -6.42 -12.65 -11.42
N ARG A 115 -5.27 -12.73 -12.08
CA ARG A 115 -4.32 -13.83 -11.91
C ARG A 115 -3.74 -13.88 -10.48
N LEU A 116 -3.42 -12.73 -9.88
CA LEU A 116 -2.99 -12.68 -8.49
C LEU A 116 -4.08 -13.20 -7.55
N PHE A 117 -5.35 -12.87 -7.80
CA PHE A 117 -6.45 -13.41 -7.00
C PHE A 117 -6.66 -14.91 -7.19
N ASP A 118 -6.46 -15.46 -8.40
CA ASP A 118 -6.49 -16.90 -8.62
C ASP A 118 -5.39 -17.61 -7.82
N ILE A 119 -4.17 -17.05 -7.82
CA ILE A 119 -3.05 -17.54 -7.01
C ILE A 119 -3.38 -17.46 -5.52
N LEU A 120 -3.85 -16.29 -5.05
CA LEU A 120 -4.20 -16.08 -3.65
C LEU A 120 -5.30 -17.04 -3.20
N ALA A 121 -6.36 -17.20 -4.00
CA ALA A 121 -7.47 -18.12 -3.72
C ALA A 121 -6.98 -19.56 -3.51
N GLU A 122 -5.95 -19.98 -4.22
CA GLU A 122 -5.36 -21.30 -4.08
C GLU A 122 -4.56 -21.44 -2.77
N ILE A 123 -3.73 -20.46 -2.42
CA ILE A 123 -2.78 -20.54 -1.29
C ILE A 123 -3.32 -20.01 0.04
N LEU A 124 -4.39 -19.20 0.01
CA LEU A 124 -5.02 -18.64 1.21
C LEU A 124 -5.63 -19.76 2.07
N PRO A 125 -5.29 -19.86 3.36
CA PRO A 125 -5.95 -20.75 4.30
C PRO A 125 -7.47 -20.58 4.34
N LEU A 126 -8.19 -21.64 4.72
CA LEU A 126 -9.64 -21.54 4.98
C LEU A 126 -9.89 -20.75 6.27
N GLY A 127 -10.96 -19.96 6.29
CA GLY A 127 -11.40 -19.21 7.48
C GLY A 127 -10.75 -17.85 7.65
N ILE A 128 -9.83 -17.45 6.77
CA ILE A 128 -9.29 -16.08 6.72
C ILE A 128 -9.71 -15.40 5.42
N GLU A 129 -9.87 -14.07 5.47
CA GLU A 129 -10.03 -13.25 4.26
C GLU A 129 -8.66 -12.92 3.64
N GLY A 130 -8.65 -12.53 2.35
CA GLY A 130 -7.42 -12.22 1.64
C GLY A 130 -7.50 -10.92 0.85
N GLY A 131 -6.58 -10.00 1.09
CA GLY A 131 -6.52 -8.69 0.44
C GLY A 131 -5.38 -8.57 -0.57
N ILE A 132 -5.60 -7.88 -1.69
CA ILE A 132 -4.55 -7.49 -2.62
C ILE A 132 -4.56 -5.97 -2.79
N SER A 133 -3.48 -5.29 -2.43
CA SER A 133 -3.35 -3.84 -2.64
C SER A 133 -3.06 -3.49 -4.11
N THR A 134 -3.49 -2.30 -4.54
CA THR A 134 -3.30 -1.81 -5.90
C THR A 134 -3.21 -0.28 -5.97
N SER A 135 -2.60 0.22 -7.04
CA SER A 135 -2.43 1.65 -7.37
C SER A 135 -3.77 2.44 -7.37
N PRO A 136 -3.73 3.78 -7.19
CA PRO A 136 -4.86 4.73 -7.08
C PRO A 136 -5.53 4.98 -8.45
N ILE A 137 -5.96 3.93 -9.15
CA ILE A 137 -6.49 3.97 -10.52
C ILE A 137 -5.44 4.32 -11.59
N SER A 138 -4.84 5.52 -11.52
CA SER A 138 -3.83 6.04 -12.44
C SER A 138 -3.08 7.20 -11.79
N TYR A 139 -2.00 7.68 -12.41
CA TYR A 139 -1.34 8.93 -12.03
C TYR A 139 -2.07 10.16 -12.61
N LYS A 140 -2.42 11.13 -11.76
CA LYS A 140 -3.26 12.29 -12.09
C LYS A 140 -2.60 13.23 -13.10
N LEU A 141 -1.28 13.40 -13.03
CA LEU A 141 -0.53 14.36 -13.86
C LEU A 141 -0.29 13.89 -15.30
N TRP A 142 -0.63 12.65 -15.65
CA TRP A 142 -0.65 12.20 -17.06
C TRP A 142 -1.80 12.82 -17.86
N TRP A 143 -2.85 13.27 -17.18
CA TRP A 143 -4.11 13.71 -17.80
C TRP A 143 -4.26 15.22 -17.68
N ARG A 144 -4.37 15.91 -18.81
CA ARG A 144 -4.31 17.38 -18.85
C ARG A 144 -5.68 18.03 -18.69
N SER A 145 -6.74 17.31 -19.02
CA SER A 145 -8.11 17.81 -18.97
C SER A 145 -9.02 16.98 -18.07
N GLU A 146 -10.03 17.63 -17.49
CA GLU A 146 -11.06 16.95 -16.69
C GLU A 146 -11.83 15.90 -17.51
N GLN A 147 -11.98 16.12 -18.82
CA GLN A 147 -12.63 15.14 -19.70
C GLN A 147 -11.79 13.87 -19.87
N GLU A 148 -10.45 13.98 -19.94
CA GLU A 148 -9.56 12.80 -19.97
C GLU A 148 -9.61 12.04 -18.65
N LYS A 149 -9.51 12.76 -17.53
CA LYS A 149 -9.63 12.18 -16.19
C LYS A 149 -10.94 11.41 -16.01
N GLN A 150 -12.08 11.98 -16.43
CA GLN A 150 -13.37 11.29 -16.39
C GLN A 150 -13.39 9.99 -17.21
N LYS A 151 -12.80 10.00 -18.42
CA LYS A 151 -12.70 8.78 -19.25
C LYS A 151 -11.82 7.71 -18.60
N VAL A 152 -10.72 8.11 -17.99
CA VAL A 152 -9.83 7.22 -17.22
C VAL A 152 -10.59 6.57 -16.07
N MET A 153 -11.30 7.37 -15.27
CA MET A 153 -12.10 6.88 -14.14
C MET A 153 -13.20 5.90 -14.59
N GLN A 154 -13.92 6.21 -15.68
CA GLN A 154 -14.91 5.30 -16.27
C GLN A 154 -14.28 3.98 -16.71
N LYS A 155 -13.20 4.05 -17.49
CA LYS A 155 -12.55 2.86 -18.04
C LYS A 155 -11.95 1.97 -16.96
N ALA A 156 -11.30 2.57 -15.97
CA ALA A 156 -10.76 1.87 -14.80
C ALA A 156 -11.88 1.19 -14.00
N THR A 157 -13.01 1.88 -13.79
CA THR A 157 -14.17 1.32 -13.09
C THR A 157 -14.73 0.09 -13.81
N GLU A 158 -14.84 0.11 -15.14
CA GLU A 158 -15.24 -1.08 -15.90
C GLU A 158 -14.33 -2.30 -15.62
N HIS A 159 -13.02 -2.08 -15.53
CA HIS A 159 -12.06 -3.14 -15.23
C HIS A 159 -12.14 -3.61 -13.78
N ILE A 160 -12.25 -2.69 -12.82
CA ILE A 160 -12.41 -3.02 -11.40
C ILE A 160 -13.70 -3.82 -11.17
N LEU A 161 -14.80 -3.48 -11.84
CA LEU A 161 -16.05 -4.24 -11.75
C LEU A 161 -15.95 -5.67 -12.30
N LYS A 162 -15.11 -5.90 -13.33
CA LYS A 162 -14.79 -7.26 -13.79
C LYS A 162 -14.05 -8.06 -12.72
N VAL A 163 -13.17 -7.41 -11.94
CA VAL A 163 -12.54 -8.04 -10.77
C VAL A 163 -13.59 -8.39 -9.73
N VAL A 164 -14.53 -7.50 -9.40
CA VAL A 164 -15.62 -7.82 -8.44
C VAL A 164 -16.40 -9.06 -8.87
N ALA A 165 -16.79 -9.15 -10.15
CA ALA A 165 -17.48 -10.32 -10.69
C ALA A 165 -16.63 -11.60 -10.60
N HIS A 166 -15.30 -11.49 -10.77
CA HIS A 166 -14.36 -12.60 -10.59
C HIS A 166 -14.29 -13.07 -9.14
N LEU A 167 -14.13 -12.13 -8.19
CA LEU A 167 -14.05 -12.43 -6.76
C LEU A 167 -15.34 -13.07 -6.24
N PHE A 168 -16.50 -12.63 -6.74
CA PHE A 168 -17.78 -13.28 -6.47
C PHE A 168 -17.76 -14.76 -6.88
N ARG A 169 -17.30 -15.08 -8.09
CA ARG A 169 -17.23 -16.46 -8.59
C ARG A 169 -16.24 -17.31 -7.81
N ILE A 170 -15.11 -16.74 -7.39
CA ILE A 170 -14.17 -17.43 -6.48
C ILE A 170 -14.85 -17.75 -5.16
N ARG A 171 -15.58 -16.80 -4.57
CA ARG A 171 -16.30 -16.99 -3.31
C ARG A 171 -17.36 -18.07 -3.43
N GLU A 172 -18.16 -18.09 -4.50
CA GLU A 172 -19.16 -19.14 -4.74
C GLU A 172 -18.53 -20.54 -4.83
N LYS A 173 -17.35 -20.64 -5.48
CA LYS A 173 -16.64 -21.92 -5.66
C LYS A 173 -15.93 -22.40 -4.40
N THR A 174 -15.36 -21.48 -3.61
CA THR A 174 -14.37 -21.82 -2.56
C THR A 174 -14.83 -21.46 -1.14
N GLY A 175 -15.85 -20.62 -1.00
CA GLY A 175 -16.25 -20.02 0.26
C GLY A 175 -15.32 -18.92 0.79
N LYS A 176 -14.20 -18.64 0.11
CA LYS A 176 -13.21 -17.64 0.54
C LYS A 176 -13.64 -16.23 0.14
N THR A 177 -13.48 -15.28 1.05
CA THR A 177 -13.70 -13.85 0.77
C THR A 177 -12.36 -13.22 0.44
N LEU A 178 -12.26 -12.62 -0.74
CA LEU A 178 -11.09 -11.89 -1.21
C LEU A 178 -11.48 -10.44 -1.50
N HIS A 179 -10.58 -9.49 -1.37
CA HIS A 179 -10.86 -8.09 -1.64
C HIS A 179 -9.67 -7.38 -2.31
N LEU A 180 -9.99 -6.43 -3.19
CA LEU A 180 -9.06 -5.54 -3.85
C LEU A 180 -9.01 -4.23 -3.07
N ASP A 181 -7.81 -3.87 -2.62
CA ASP A 181 -7.57 -2.74 -1.73
C ASP A 181 -6.94 -1.61 -2.55
N ILE A 182 -7.75 -0.65 -2.97
CA ILE A 182 -7.25 0.51 -3.72
C ILE A 182 -6.51 1.40 -2.73
N GLU A 183 -5.27 1.75 -3.05
CA GLU A 183 -4.38 2.57 -2.23
C GLU A 183 -4.43 4.01 -2.73
N PRO A 184 -5.07 4.95 -1.99
CA PRO A 184 -4.92 6.37 -2.27
C PRO A 184 -3.46 6.78 -2.02
N GLU A 185 -2.89 7.58 -2.91
CA GLU A 185 -1.52 8.07 -2.80
C GLU A 185 -1.37 9.46 -3.42
N PRO A 186 -0.36 10.26 -2.98
CA PRO A 186 -0.08 11.57 -3.56
C PRO A 186 0.11 11.53 -5.08
N ASP A 187 -0.47 12.51 -5.78
CA ASP A 187 -0.58 12.59 -7.25
C ASP A 187 -1.36 11.43 -7.93
N GLY A 188 -1.93 10.49 -7.18
CA GLY A 188 -2.85 9.46 -7.68
C GLY A 188 -4.17 10.05 -8.17
N MET A 189 -4.94 9.31 -8.98
CA MET A 189 -6.32 9.74 -9.31
C MET A 189 -7.23 9.75 -8.09
N LEU A 190 -6.84 9.02 -7.03
CA LEU A 190 -7.37 9.10 -5.68
C LEU A 190 -6.23 9.49 -4.74
N GLU A 191 -6.18 10.74 -4.27
CA GLU A 191 -5.10 11.19 -3.37
C GLU A 191 -5.49 11.06 -1.90
N ASN A 192 -6.74 11.37 -1.56
CA ASN A 192 -7.19 11.54 -0.18
C ASN A 192 -8.56 10.89 0.09
N THR A 193 -9.04 11.02 1.33
CA THR A 193 -10.34 10.46 1.77
C THR A 193 -11.48 10.95 0.88
N GLN A 194 -11.54 12.25 0.59
CA GLN A 194 -12.66 12.84 -0.13
C GLN A 194 -12.70 12.36 -1.58
N GLU A 195 -11.56 12.31 -2.27
CA GLU A 195 -11.49 11.77 -3.64
C GLU A 195 -11.88 10.28 -3.68
N THR A 196 -11.43 9.51 -2.69
CA THR A 196 -11.79 8.08 -2.55
C THR A 196 -13.29 7.90 -2.35
N VAL A 197 -13.92 8.64 -1.45
CA VAL A 197 -15.38 8.61 -1.22
C VAL A 197 -16.14 9.01 -2.48
N THR A 198 -15.71 10.08 -3.15
CA THR A 198 -16.30 10.54 -4.41
C THR A 198 -16.21 9.46 -5.47
N TYR A 199 -15.08 8.76 -5.60
CA TYR A 199 -14.94 7.64 -6.52
C TYR A 199 -15.94 6.51 -6.24
N PHE A 200 -16.04 6.07 -4.98
CA PHE A 200 -16.99 5.03 -4.59
C PHE A 200 -18.42 5.40 -4.95
N LYS A 201 -18.84 6.65 -4.65
CA LYS A 201 -20.22 7.10 -4.87
C LYS A 201 -20.52 7.37 -6.34
N GLU A 202 -19.69 8.16 -7.00
CA GLU A 202 -19.99 8.73 -8.32
C GLU A 202 -19.60 7.80 -9.47
N TYR A 203 -18.67 6.87 -9.27
CA TYR A 203 -18.22 5.93 -10.31
C TYR A 203 -18.54 4.49 -9.94
N LEU A 204 -18.01 3.99 -8.82
CA LEU A 204 -18.02 2.56 -8.54
C LEU A 204 -19.43 2.04 -8.25
N LEU A 205 -20.17 2.65 -7.32
CA LEU A 205 -21.52 2.25 -6.96
C LEU A 205 -22.54 2.66 -8.04
N SER A 206 -22.45 3.89 -8.56
CA SER A 206 -23.38 4.42 -9.55
C SER A 206 -23.43 3.59 -10.84
N GLN A 207 -22.27 3.10 -11.30
CA GLN A 207 -22.14 2.27 -12.51
C GLN A 207 -22.22 0.78 -12.17
N GLY A 208 -21.57 0.38 -11.07
CA GLY A 208 -21.35 -1.02 -10.70
C GLY A 208 -22.60 -1.76 -10.29
N VAL A 209 -23.53 -1.11 -9.58
CA VAL A 209 -24.75 -1.78 -9.07
C VAL A 209 -25.57 -2.34 -10.23
N LYS A 210 -25.85 -1.53 -11.26
CA LYS A 210 -26.59 -1.97 -12.44
C LYS A 210 -25.81 -2.96 -13.28
N TYR A 211 -24.50 -2.72 -13.46
CA TYR A 211 -23.64 -3.61 -14.22
C TYR A 211 -23.61 -5.03 -13.63
N LEU A 212 -23.32 -5.16 -12.33
CA LEU A 212 -23.20 -6.45 -11.66
C LEU A 212 -24.55 -7.14 -11.44
N SER A 213 -25.62 -6.38 -11.18
CA SER A 213 -26.97 -6.93 -11.08
C SER A 213 -27.37 -7.64 -12.37
N ASN A 214 -27.08 -7.03 -13.53
CA ASN A 214 -27.32 -7.63 -14.85
C ASN A 214 -26.37 -8.80 -15.17
N ASP A 215 -25.05 -8.64 -14.95
CA ASP A 215 -24.05 -9.68 -15.29
C ASP A 215 -24.25 -10.95 -14.45
N LEU A 216 -24.48 -10.79 -13.14
CA LEU A 216 -24.56 -11.89 -12.18
C LEU A 216 -25.99 -12.35 -11.89
N LYS A 217 -27.01 -11.66 -12.45
CA LYS A 217 -28.44 -11.93 -12.22
C LYS A 217 -28.84 -11.88 -10.74
N ILE A 218 -28.33 -10.87 -10.02
CA ILE A 218 -28.60 -10.62 -8.59
C ILE A 218 -29.36 -9.32 -8.40
N SER A 219 -29.98 -9.10 -7.24
CA SER A 219 -30.62 -7.81 -6.94
C SER A 219 -29.61 -6.66 -6.83
N GLU A 220 -30.05 -5.43 -7.08
CA GLU A 220 -29.22 -4.23 -6.94
C GLU A 220 -28.60 -4.11 -5.53
N LYS A 221 -29.36 -4.43 -4.48
CA LYS A 221 -28.87 -4.46 -3.09
C LYS A 221 -27.75 -5.48 -2.88
N GLN A 222 -27.85 -6.65 -3.51
CA GLN A 222 -26.76 -7.65 -3.47
C GLN A 222 -25.54 -7.16 -4.24
N ALA A 223 -25.72 -6.50 -5.38
CA ALA A 223 -24.62 -5.93 -6.16
C ALA A 223 -23.87 -4.83 -5.39
N GLU A 224 -24.60 -3.93 -4.71
CA GLU A 224 -24.02 -2.91 -3.83
C GLU A 224 -23.19 -3.55 -2.70
N GLN A 225 -23.77 -4.52 -1.98
CA GLN A 225 -23.05 -5.25 -0.93
C GLN A 225 -21.83 -5.99 -1.47
N LEU A 226 -21.92 -6.53 -2.69
CA LEU A 226 -20.84 -7.24 -3.34
C LEU A 226 -19.65 -6.30 -3.63
N ILE A 227 -19.94 -5.10 -4.16
CA ILE A 227 -18.94 -4.06 -4.39
C ILE A 227 -18.23 -3.69 -3.08
N LEU A 228 -18.99 -3.34 -2.03
CA LEU A 228 -18.42 -2.92 -0.73
C LEU A 228 -17.73 -4.07 0.04
N THR A 229 -17.99 -5.32 -0.34
CA THR A 229 -17.27 -6.48 0.21
C THR A 229 -15.92 -6.67 -0.47
N HIS A 230 -15.88 -6.49 -1.79
CA HIS A 230 -14.75 -6.87 -2.61
C HIS A 230 -13.84 -5.71 -3.02
N ILE A 231 -14.29 -4.46 -2.92
CA ILE A 231 -13.47 -3.27 -3.11
C ILE A 231 -13.38 -2.53 -1.79
N GLN A 232 -12.17 -2.38 -1.29
CA GLN A 232 -11.86 -1.75 -0.01
C GLN A 232 -10.68 -0.79 -0.19
N VAL A 233 -10.29 -0.12 0.89
CA VAL A 233 -9.14 0.80 0.90
C VAL A 233 -7.92 0.09 1.44
N CYS A 234 -6.79 0.23 0.73
CA CYS A 234 -5.47 0.01 1.30
C CYS A 234 -5.04 1.33 1.95
N TYR A 235 -5.04 1.37 3.27
CA TYR A 235 -4.74 2.58 4.03
C TYR A 235 -3.24 2.63 4.31
N ASP A 236 -2.49 3.29 3.42
CA ASP A 236 -1.09 3.59 3.66
C ASP A 236 -0.95 4.80 4.59
N ILE A 237 -0.35 4.59 5.75
CA ILE A 237 -0.25 5.63 6.79
C ILE A 237 0.67 6.77 6.33
N CYS A 238 1.72 6.47 5.56
CA CYS A 238 2.60 7.47 4.98
C CYS A 238 1.84 8.38 4.00
N HIS A 239 1.05 7.83 3.08
CA HIS A 239 0.29 8.60 2.10
C HIS A 239 -0.69 9.57 2.75
N PHE A 240 -1.49 9.09 3.70
CA PHE A 240 -2.43 9.94 4.44
C PHE A 240 -1.70 11.00 5.27
N ALA A 241 -0.55 10.66 5.85
CA ALA A 241 0.27 11.64 6.55
C ALA A 241 0.85 12.70 5.61
N VAL A 242 1.32 12.34 4.41
CA VAL A 242 1.82 13.30 3.41
C VAL A 242 0.72 14.26 2.96
N GLU A 243 -0.50 13.75 2.75
CA GLU A 243 -1.69 14.55 2.42
C GLU A 243 -2.25 15.39 3.58
N TYR A 244 -1.61 15.35 4.77
CA TYR A 244 -2.04 16.06 5.97
C TYR A 244 -3.46 15.66 6.45
N GLU A 245 -3.90 14.45 6.13
CA GLU A 245 -5.21 13.95 6.54
C GLU A 245 -5.25 13.68 8.05
N ASN A 246 -6.40 13.94 8.67
CA ASN A 246 -6.65 13.48 10.04
C ASN A 246 -7.11 12.02 10.00
N HIS A 247 -6.35 11.13 10.64
CA HIS A 247 -6.61 9.68 10.61
C HIS A 247 -7.98 9.29 11.18
N GLU A 248 -8.38 9.86 12.31
CA GLU A 248 -9.66 9.58 12.94
C GLU A 248 -10.84 10.02 12.07
N GLU A 249 -10.77 11.24 11.50
CA GLU A 249 -11.80 11.78 10.62
C GLU A 249 -11.89 11.00 9.30
N ALA A 250 -10.76 10.58 8.73
CA ALA A 250 -10.71 9.74 7.53
C ALA A 250 -11.39 8.39 7.77
N LEU A 251 -11.02 7.70 8.86
CA LEU A 251 -11.61 6.41 9.22
C LEU A 251 -13.11 6.52 9.54
N GLN A 252 -13.53 7.56 10.26
CA GLN A 252 -14.95 7.83 10.51
C GLN A 252 -15.74 8.10 9.22
N THR A 253 -15.13 8.81 8.28
CA THR A 253 -15.73 9.09 6.98
C THR A 253 -15.91 7.80 6.18
N PHE A 254 -14.89 6.94 6.10
CA PHE A 254 -15.01 5.64 5.44
C PHE A 254 -16.08 4.75 6.10
N GLU A 255 -16.09 4.66 7.44
CA GLU A 255 -17.08 3.89 8.20
C GLU A 255 -18.51 4.37 7.90
N LYS A 256 -18.75 5.69 7.89
CA LYS A 256 -20.05 6.29 7.58
C LYS A 256 -20.54 5.98 6.16
N GLU A 257 -19.61 5.91 5.21
CA GLU A 257 -19.90 5.61 3.80
C GLU A 257 -19.93 4.10 3.51
N GLY A 258 -19.71 3.25 4.53
CA GLY A 258 -19.67 1.79 4.39
C GLY A 258 -18.43 1.26 3.65
N ILE A 259 -17.42 2.10 3.48
CA ILE A 259 -16.14 1.76 2.84
C ILE A 259 -15.25 1.11 3.90
N LYS A 260 -14.78 -0.10 3.62
CA LYS A 260 -13.93 -0.86 4.56
C LYS A 260 -12.46 -0.60 4.32
N ILE A 261 -11.66 -0.82 5.37
CA ILE A 261 -10.20 -0.87 5.27
C ILE A 261 -9.77 -2.33 5.16
N GLY A 262 -9.34 -2.74 3.97
CA GLY A 262 -8.92 -4.11 3.73
C GLY A 262 -7.53 -4.41 4.30
N LYS A 263 -6.67 -3.40 4.34
CA LYS A 263 -5.31 -3.48 4.88
C LYS A 263 -4.82 -2.09 5.31
N PHE A 264 -4.04 -2.04 6.38
CA PHE A 264 -3.14 -0.91 6.63
C PHE A 264 -1.72 -1.25 6.17
N GLN A 265 -1.13 -0.38 5.35
CA GLN A 265 0.32 -0.35 5.16
C GLN A 265 0.94 0.51 6.25
N ILE A 266 1.80 -0.09 7.05
CA ILE A 266 2.53 0.58 8.13
C ILE A 266 3.83 1.13 7.54
N SER A 267 3.80 2.42 7.24
CA SER A 267 4.86 3.17 6.57
C SER A 267 4.94 4.57 7.17
N ALA A 268 6.11 5.21 7.08
CA ALA A 268 6.33 6.57 7.56
C ALA A 268 7.05 7.42 6.52
N ALA A 269 6.58 8.65 6.35
CA ALA A 269 7.16 9.71 5.55
C ALA A 269 8.27 10.45 6.30
N LEU A 270 9.02 11.30 5.59
CA LEU A 270 9.88 12.33 6.21
C LEU A 270 9.12 13.65 6.34
N LYS A 271 9.40 14.40 7.40
CA LYS A 271 8.84 15.73 7.63
C LYS A 271 9.84 16.66 8.31
N ALA A 272 9.60 17.97 8.19
CA ALA A 272 10.30 18.96 8.99
C ALA A 272 9.45 20.21 9.18
N ASP A 273 9.47 20.74 10.40
CA ASP A 273 9.04 22.11 10.66
C ASP A 273 10.04 23.09 10.05
N LEU A 274 9.54 24.14 9.41
CA LEU A 274 10.36 25.13 8.70
C LEU A 274 10.35 26.46 9.47
N PRO A 275 11.33 26.70 10.37
CA PRO A 275 11.40 27.93 11.14
C PRO A 275 11.70 29.15 10.25
N ARG A 276 11.45 30.34 10.79
CA ARG A 276 11.79 31.62 10.12
C ARG A 276 13.29 31.92 10.13
N GLU A 277 14.04 31.31 11.04
CA GLU A 277 15.50 31.49 11.09
C GLU A 277 16.15 30.89 9.83
N LYS A 278 16.78 31.75 9.03
CA LYS A 278 17.29 31.38 7.70
C LYS A 278 18.35 30.28 7.73
N SER A 279 19.33 30.37 8.63
CA SER A 279 20.40 29.37 8.77
C SER A 279 19.85 27.97 9.08
N THR A 280 18.91 27.89 10.03
CA THR A 280 18.26 26.62 10.40
C THR A 280 17.43 26.06 9.25
N ARG A 281 16.70 26.93 8.54
CA ARG A 281 15.90 26.55 7.38
C ARG A 281 16.76 26.05 6.22
N GLU A 282 17.89 26.71 5.94
CA GLU A 282 18.86 26.29 4.93
C GLU A 282 19.43 24.91 5.26
N ALA A 283 19.84 24.68 6.52
CA ALA A 283 20.34 23.39 6.96
C ALA A 283 19.30 22.25 6.84
N ILE A 284 18.01 22.53 7.10
CA ILE A 284 16.93 21.54 6.89
C ILE A 284 16.81 21.16 5.42
N PHE A 285 16.90 22.13 4.50
CA PHE A 285 16.84 21.83 3.07
C PHE A 285 18.08 21.08 2.57
N GLU A 286 19.26 21.37 3.14
CA GLU A 286 20.47 20.57 2.89
C GLU A 286 20.29 19.12 3.34
N GLU A 287 19.62 18.89 4.48
CA GLU A 287 19.32 17.54 4.96
C GLU A 287 18.32 16.82 4.02
N PHE A 288 17.28 17.49 3.53
CA PHE A 288 16.40 16.90 2.51
C PHE A 288 17.14 16.54 1.22
N GLU A 289 18.14 17.32 0.80
CA GLU A 289 18.95 17.02 -0.40
C GLU A 289 19.72 15.70 -0.26
N VAL A 290 20.07 15.26 0.96
CA VAL A 290 20.70 13.95 1.19
C VAL A 290 19.81 12.78 0.75
N PHE A 291 18.48 12.98 0.84
CA PHE A 291 17.48 12.00 0.41
C PHE A 291 17.06 12.17 -1.05
N ASN A 292 17.60 13.16 -1.77
CA ASN A 292 17.28 13.38 -3.17
C ASN A 292 17.94 12.33 -4.06
N GLU A 293 17.13 11.40 -4.55
CA GLU A 293 17.58 10.30 -5.38
C GLU A 293 16.78 10.20 -6.70
N SER A 294 17.24 9.33 -7.61
CA SER A 294 16.84 9.36 -9.02
C SER A 294 15.84 8.28 -9.44
N VAL A 295 15.58 7.29 -8.58
CA VAL A 295 14.84 6.06 -8.84
C VAL A 295 13.34 6.25 -8.63
N TYR A 296 12.94 6.76 -7.47
CA TYR A 296 11.56 6.87 -6.97
C TYR A 296 11.05 8.30 -6.99
N LEU A 297 9.73 8.44 -7.03
CA LEU A 297 9.06 9.73 -6.91
C LEU A 297 8.97 10.10 -5.43
N HIS A 298 9.36 11.33 -5.09
CA HIS A 298 9.29 11.83 -3.71
C HIS A 298 8.39 13.05 -3.67
N GLN A 299 7.08 12.82 -3.79
CA GLN A 299 6.09 13.90 -3.71
C GLN A 299 6.29 14.68 -2.41
N VAL A 300 6.21 16.00 -2.48
CA VAL A 300 6.35 16.91 -1.33
C VAL A 300 5.09 17.74 -1.22
N ILE A 301 4.47 17.75 -0.05
CA ILE A 301 3.38 18.67 0.26
C ILE A 301 3.90 19.68 1.28
N ALA A 302 3.92 20.94 0.87
CA ALA A 302 4.37 22.06 1.70
C ALA A 302 3.16 22.78 2.28
N LYS A 303 3.09 22.88 3.61
CA LYS A 303 2.03 23.57 4.32
C LYS A 303 2.45 25.00 4.65
N LYS A 304 1.56 25.96 4.40
CA LYS A 304 1.72 27.37 4.79
C LYS A 304 1.17 27.66 6.19
N SER A 305 1.50 28.82 6.74
CA SER A 305 1.02 29.27 8.06
C SER A 305 -0.51 29.42 8.16
N ASP A 306 -1.20 29.57 7.03
CA ASP A 306 -2.67 29.62 6.92
C ASP A 306 -3.30 28.24 6.61
N ASN A 307 -2.51 27.17 6.74
CA ASN A 307 -2.86 25.77 6.43
C ASN A 307 -3.13 25.47 4.95
N GLN A 308 -2.83 26.39 4.02
CA GLN A 308 -2.85 26.05 2.59
C GLN A 308 -1.74 25.04 2.26
N LEU A 309 -2.09 24.01 1.49
CA LEU A 309 -1.18 22.97 1.03
C LEU A 309 -0.76 23.23 -0.41
N PHE A 310 0.51 22.97 -0.71
CA PHE A 310 1.10 23.10 -2.03
C PHE A 310 1.83 21.83 -2.41
N ASN A 311 1.34 21.16 -3.45
CA ASN A 311 1.84 19.88 -3.91
C ASN A 311 2.97 20.09 -4.93
N PHE A 312 4.06 19.37 -4.74
CA PHE A 312 5.18 19.27 -5.65
C PHE A 312 5.39 17.80 -5.95
N ASN A 313 5.34 17.45 -7.23
CA ASN A 313 5.36 16.05 -7.64
C ASN A 313 6.71 15.34 -7.43
N ASP A 314 7.78 16.04 -7.09
CA ASP A 314 9.06 15.43 -6.75
C ASP A 314 9.93 16.37 -5.88
N LEU A 315 10.82 15.78 -5.09
CA LEU A 315 11.66 16.49 -4.14
C LEU A 315 12.59 17.55 -4.78
N PRO A 316 13.26 17.30 -5.93
CA PRO A 316 14.02 18.35 -6.63
C PRO A 316 13.20 19.59 -6.97
N LEU A 317 11.91 19.41 -7.34
CA LEU A 317 11.04 20.51 -7.70
C LEU A 317 10.69 21.35 -6.47
N ALA A 318 10.39 20.70 -5.35
CA ALA A 318 10.13 21.35 -4.08
C ALA A 318 11.36 22.12 -3.59
N LEU A 319 12.55 21.51 -3.63
CA LEU A 319 13.82 22.14 -3.26
C LEU A 319 14.15 23.36 -4.12
N ALA A 320 13.69 23.39 -5.37
CA ALA A 320 13.84 24.56 -6.24
C ALA A 320 12.81 25.68 -5.99
N LYS A 321 11.59 25.34 -5.55
CA LYS A 321 10.43 26.27 -5.59
C LYS A 321 9.78 26.60 -4.25
N ALA A 322 9.95 25.77 -3.22
CA ALA A 322 9.16 25.82 -1.99
C ALA A 322 9.95 26.28 -0.75
N LYS A 323 11.05 27.02 -0.94
CA LYS A 323 11.94 27.45 0.15
C LYS A 323 11.51 28.76 0.85
N GLY A 324 10.45 29.42 0.36
CA GLY A 324 9.96 30.69 0.89
C GLY A 324 9.49 30.63 2.34
N GLU A 325 9.56 31.76 3.07
CA GLU A 325 9.25 31.86 4.51
C GLU A 325 7.76 31.63 4.85
N GLU A 326 6.88 31.59 3.84
CA GLU A 326 5.45 31.32 4.00
C GLU A 326 5.13 29.87 4.35
N PHE A 327 6.02 28.93 3.99
CA PHE A 327 5.88 27.52 4.33
C PHE A 327 6.36 27.27 5.77
N VAL A 328 5.59 26.51 6.55
CA VAL A 328 5.86 26.23 7.96
C VAL A 328 6.18 24.77 8.24
N GLU A 329 5.84 23.87 7.32
CA GLU A 329 6.15 22.43 7.41
C GLU A 329 6.22 21.84 6.01
N TRP A 330 7.12 20.88 5.81
CA TRP A 330 7.11 19.97 4.67
C TRP A 330 6.85 18.54 5.14
N ARG A 331 6.09 17.79 4.33
CA ARG A 331 6.05 16.32 4.37
C ARG A 331 6.41 15.79 2.99
N THR A 332 7.26 14.78 2.93
CA THR A 332 7.71 14.19 1.68
C THR A 332 7.58 12.67 1.72
N HIS A 333 7.01 12.14 0.63
CA HIS A 333 6.75 10.73 0.46
C HIS A 333 8.06 9.95 0.38
N PHE A 334 8.30 9.22 1.46
CA PHE A 334 9.31 8.20 1.62
C PHE A 334 8.71 7.10 2.48
N HIS A 335 9.24 5.89 2.40
CA HIS A 335 8.93 4.84 3.35
C HIS A 335 10.17 4.57 4.18
N VAL A 336 10.37 5.40 5.21
CA VAL A 336 11.51 5.34 6.12
C VAL A 336 11.28 4.37 7.28
N PRO A 337 12.34 3.85 7.92
CA PRO A 337 12.22 2.92 9.05
C PRO A 337 11.23 3.38 10.12
N ILE A 338 10.23 2.54 10.39
CA ILE A 338 9.09 2.94 11.24
C ILE A 338 9.46 3.05 12.72
N PHE A 339 10.58 2.47 13.16
CA PHE A 339 11.05 2.57 14.55
C PHE A 339 11.90 3.82 14.83
N LEU A 340 12.23 4.62 13.80
CA LEU A 340 13.00 5.87 13.95
C LEU A 340 12.08 7.10 13.84
N GLU A 341 12.11 7.94 14.85
CA GLU A 341 11.36 9.20 14.90
C GLU A 341 12.14 10.37 14.26
N LYS A 342 13.48 10.32 14.31
CA LYS A 342 14.36 11.44 13.95
C LYS A 342 15.45 11.04 12.96
N TYR A 343 15.73 11.93 12.02
CA TYR A 343 16.73 11.81 10.96
C TYR A 343 17.51 13.12 10.90
N ASN A 344 18.46 13.30 11.83
CA ASN A 344 19.18 14.56 12.05
C ASN A 344 18.23 15.75 12.30
N LEU A 345 18.13 16.66 11.33
CA LEU A 345 17.25 17.83 11.38
C LEU A 345 15.82 17.52 10.91
N LEU A 346 15.60 16.35 10.30
CA LEU A 346 14.28 15.87 9.88
C LEU A 346 13.67 14.94 10.93
N GLN A 347 12.37 14.71 10.79
CA GLN A 347 11.58 13.79 11.59
C GLN A 347 10.84 12.83 10.64
N SER A 348 10.29 11.75 11.17
CA SER A 348 9.31 10.93 10.45
C SER A 348 7.89 11.21 10.88
N THR A 349 6.92 10.73 10.09
CA THR A 349 5.52 10.63 10.49
C THR A 349 5.25 9.39 11.35
N GLN A 350 6.23 8.90 12.13
CA GLN A 350 6.02 7.75 13.04
C GLN A 350 4.85 7.99 14.02
N SER A 351 4.62 9.23 14.44
CA SER A 351 3.49 9.62 15.29
C SER A 351 2.15 9.18 14.74
N ASP A 352 2.01 9.22 13.41
CA ASP A 352 0.82 8.87 12.65
C ASP A 352 0.58 7.35 12.71
N ILE A 353 1.65 6.55 12.64
CA ILE A 353 1.59 5.09 12.89
C ILE A 353 1.14 4.80 14.33
N VAL A 354 1.74 5.46 15.32
CA VAL A 354 1.38 5.25 16.74
C VAL A 354 -0.09 5.57 16.99
N ASN A 355 -0.61 6.65 16.38
CA ASN A 355 -2.02 7.01 16.42
C ASN A 355 -2.89 5.86 15.88
N ILE A 356 -2.64 5.40 14.65
CA ILE A 356 -3.41 4.32 14.01
C ILE A 356 -3.38 3.03 14.85
N LEU A 357 -2.21 2.64 15.36
CA LEU A 357 -2.09 1.43 16.20
C LEU A 357 -2.87 1.58 17.52
N GLN A 358 -2.96 2.79 18.09
CA GLN A 358 -3.82 3.06 19.25
C GLN A 358 -5.31 2.91 18.89
N ILE A 359 -5.75 3.45 17.76
CA ILE A 359 -7.13 3.28 17.26
C ILE A 359 -7.43 1.78 17.07
N LEU A 360 -6.51 1.01 16.49
CA LEU A 360 -6.69 -0.42 16.23
C LEU A 360 -6.75 -1.27 17.51
N LYS A 361 -6.06 -0.88 18.57
CA LYS A 361 -6.23 -1.53 19.88
C LYS A 361 -7.64 -1.36 20.43
N GLU A 362 -8.25 -0.20 20.20
CA GLU A 362 -9.60 0.11 20.65
C GLU A 362 -10.68 -0.47 19.72
N LYS A 363 -10.39 -0.54 18.42
CA LYS A 363 -11.29 -1.01 17.36
C LYS A 363 -10.61 -2.04 16.44
N PRO A 364 -10.27 -3.24 16.94
CA PRO A 364 -9.54 -4.26 16.18
C PRO A 364 -10.33 -4.84 15.00
N GLN A 365 -11.62 -4.51 14.87
CA GLN A 365 -12.49 -4.93 13.76
C GLN A 365 -12.35 -4.06 12.50
N ILE A 366 -11.63 -2.93 12.54
CA ILE A 366 -11.48 -2.03 11.38
C ILE A 366 -10.84 -2.76 10.20
N THR A 367 -9.86 -3.62 10.47
CA THR A 367 -9.20 -4.46 9.48
C THR A 367 -8.77 -5.78 10.10
N LYS A 368 -8.38 -6.74 9.25
CA LYS A 368 -7.68 -7.96 9.67
C LYS A 368 -6.22 -7.99 9.23
N HIS A 369 -5.76 -7.02 8.43
CA HIS A 369 -4.44 -7.05 7.80
C HIS A 369 -3.59 -5.82 8.10
N LEU A 370 -2.41 -6.05 8.68
CA LEU A 370 -1.32 -5.09 8.82
C LEU A 370 -0.11 -5.58 8.03
N GLU A 371 0.45 -4.71 7.20
CA GLU A 371 1.65 -5.01 6.42
C GLU A 371 2.62 -3.84 6.55
N ILE A 372 3.83 -4.08 7.04
CA ILE A 372 4.88 -3.07 7.08
C ILE A 372 5.44 -2.90 5.66
N GLU A 373 5.59 -1.65 5.24
CA GLU A 373 6.15 -1.32 3.93
C GLU A 373 7.24 -0.27 4.06
N THR A 374 8.48 -0.72 4.18
CA THR A 374 9.67 0.13 4.26
C THR A 374 10.65 -0.27 3.17
N TYR A 375 10.98 0.65 2.24
CA TYR A 375 11.85 0.36 1.10
C TYR A 375 13.05 1.28 0.91
N THR A 376 13.31 2.18 1.86
CA THR A 376 14.38 3.18 1.74
C THR A 376 15.70 2.79 2.41
N TRP A 377 15.87 1.52 2.86
CA TRP A 377 17.07 1.08 3.58
C TRP A 377 18.39 1.34 2.84
N GLU A 378 18.40 1.19 1.52
CA GLU A 378 19.59 1.43 0.70
C GLU A 378 19.91 2.91 0.49
N VAL A 379 18.93 3.81 0.70
CA VAL A 379 19.10 5.26 0.56
C VAL A 379 19.35 5.96 1.90
N LEU A 380 19.21 5.25 3.03
CA LEU A 380 19.57 5.80 4.34
C LEU A 380 21.07 6.17 4.42
N PRO A 381 21.43 7.18 5.25
CA PRO A 381 22.81 7.47 5.60
C PRO A 381 23.57 6.23 6.08
N LYS A 382 24.86 6.11 5.76
CA LYS A 382 25.65 4.88 5.96
C LYS A 382 25.69 4.42 7.42
N ASP A 383 25.69 5.35 8.35
CA ASP A 383 25.68 5.15 9.79
C ASP A 383 24.36 4.61 10.34
N MET A 384 23.28 4.69 9.55
CA MET A 384 21.95 4.16 9.90
C MET A 384 21.65 2.80 9.25
N ARG A 385 22.58 2.24 8.46
CA ARG A 385 22.34 0.98 7.72
C ARG A 385 22.62 -0.24 8.60
N GLU A 386 21.62 -1.11 8.70
CA GLU A 386 21.75 -2.48 9.22
C GLU A 386 21.49 -3.51 8.12
N SER A 387 21.66 -4.80 8.42
CA SER A 387 21.25 -5.84 7.47
C SER A 387 19.72 -5.78 7.29
N LEU A 388 19.24 -5.96 6.05
CA LEU A 388 17.82 -5.87 5.74
C LEU A 388 16.97 -6.80 6.62
N THR A 389 17.45 -8.03 6.85
CA THR A 389 16.76 -8.99 7.73
C THR A 389 16.63 -8.47 9.16
N THR A 390 17.69 -7.89 9.73
CA THR A 390 17.67 -7.30 11.08
C THR A 390 16.73 -6.10 11.16
N SER A 391 16.79 -5.23 10.14
CA SER A 391 15.89 -4.10 10.02
C SER A 391 14.42 -4.51 10.04
N ILE A 392 14.02 -5.49 9.22
CA ILE A 392 12.64 -6.01 9.18
C ILE A 392 12.23 -6.62 10.52
N GLN A 393 13.13 -7.35 11.19
CA GLN A 393 12.86 -7.90 12.53
C GLN A 393 12.52 -6.79 13.52
N ARG A 394 13.32 -5.72 13.54
CA ARG A 394 13.11 -4.57 14.43
C ARG A 394 11.79 -3.85 14.16
N GLU A 395 11.39 -3.72 12.89
CA GLU A 395 10.10 -3.11 12.54
C GLU A 395 8.93 -3.96 13.03
N LEU A 396 8.97 -5.28 12.81
CA LEU A 396 7.93 -6.19 13.30
C LEU A 396 7.85 -6.19 14.84
N GLU A 397 8.99 -6.25 15.54
CA GLU A 397 9.05 -6.15 17.00
C GLU A 397 8.50 -4.82 17.51
N TRP A 398 8.83 -3.72 16.82
CA TRP A 398 8.34 -2.40 17.20
C TRP A 398 6.81 -2.33 17.09
N VAL A 399 6.20 -2.79 15.99
CA VAL A 399 4.73 -2.84 15.85
C VAL A 399 4.11 -3.74 16.91
N MET A 400 4.67 -4.94 17.13
CA MET A 400 4.19 -5.85 18.18
C MET A 400 4.19 -5.19 19.55
N LYS A 401 5.25 -4.43 19.89
CA LYS A 401 5.35 -3.72 21.16
C LYS A 401 4.33 -2.59 21.30
N GLN A 402 4.00 -1.88 20.21
CA GLN A 402 2.94 -0.85 20.23
C GLN A 402 1.53 -1.44 20.42
N MET A 403 1.36 -2.70 19.99
CA MET A 403 0.10 -3.45 20.05
C MET A 403 -0.09 -4.29 21.33
N GLN A 404 0.93 -4.34 22.20
CA GLN A 404 0.83 -4.84 23.58
C GLN A 404 0.20 -3.78 24.48
#